data_AF-A0A1A3QIK0-F1
#
_entry.id   AF-A0A1A3QIK0-F1
#
_cell.length_a   1.000
_cell.length_b   1.000
_cell.length_c   1.000
_cell.angle_alpha   90.00
_cell.angle_beta   90.00
_cell.angle_gamma   90.00
#
_symmetry.space_group_name_H-M   'P 1'
#
loop_
_entity.id
_entity.type
_entity.pdbx_description
1 polymer ?
#
loop_
_entity_poly.entity_id
_entity_poly.type
_entity_poly.pdbx_seq_one_letter_code
_entity_poly.pdbx_strand_id
1 'polypeptide(L)'
;MAAMTETENLGIDVVLFCPAHHHIGNLRKFAAEIGYQPRGGQLGAWPQHLSDSWWEVRCPDGCPGVFGGAVDPIRQEVKRLADDPMRTTAHYTLKQVG
;
A
#
# COMPACT_ATOMS: atom_id res chain seq x y z
N MET A 1 13.11 8.21 -13.59
CA MET A 1 12.43 7.65 -12.42
C MET A 1 12.41 8.74 -11.37
N ALA A 2 11.27 9.41 -11.19
CA ALA A 2 11.17 10.46 -10.18
C ALA A 2 11.18 9.78 -8.81
N ALA A 3 12.22 10.04 -8.01
CA ALA A 3 12.14 9.83 -6.57
C ALA A 3 10.96 10.71 -6.11
N MET A 4 9.91 10.07 -5.59
CA MET A 4 8.79 10.78 -4.99
C MET A 4 9.36 11.50 -3.77
N THR A 5 9.78 12.75 -3.96
CA THR A 5 10.27 13.61 -2.90
C THR A 5 9.16 13.71 -1.85
N GLU A 6 9.56 13.69 -0.58
CA GLU A 6 8.75 13.83 0.65
C GLU A 6 7.94 15.14 0.74
N THR A 7 7.50 15.68 -0.38
CA THR A 7 6.58 16.80 -0.50
C THR A 7 5.20 16.34 -0.07
N GLU A 8 5.04 16.38 1.26
CA GLU A 8 3.81 16.37 2.05
C GLU A 8 3.02 15.05 1.98
N ASN A 9 3.38 14.11 2.86
CA ASN A 9 2.49 13.03 3.24
C ASN A 9 1.20 13.65 3.78
N LEU A 10 0.12 13.61 2.98
CA LEU A 10 -1.16 14.24 3.30
C LEU A 10 -2.08 13.32 4.10
N GLY A 11 -1.61 12.15 4.51
CA GLY A 11 -2.48 11.17 5.11
C GLY A 11 -1.79 10.09 5.93
N ILE A 12 -2.56 9.04 6.13
CA ILE A 12 -2.24 7.96 7.05
C ILE A 12 -1.30 6.92 6.44
N ASP A 13 -0.52 6.27 7.28
CA ASP A 13 0.23 5.07 6.93
C ASP A 13 -0.70 3.84 6.97
N VAL A 14 -0.97 3.25 5.80
CA VAL A 14 -1.69 1.97 5.71
C VAL A 14 -0.68 0.84 5.73
N VAL A 15 -0.53 0.19 6.89
CA VAL A 15 0.36 -0.94 7.11
C VAL A 15 -0.24 -2.18 6.46
N LEU A 16 0.54 -2.82 5.61
CA LEU A 16 0.15 -4.01 4.86
C LEU A 16 0.62 -5.27 5.57
N PHE A 17 -0.28 -6.23 5.73
CA PHE A 17 0.02 -7.53 6.32
C PHE A 17 -0.27 -8.67 5.35
N CYS A 18 0.49 -9.76 5.43
CA CYS A 18 0.07 -11.02 4.81
C CYS A 18 -0.97 -11.75 5.70
N PRO A 19 -1.65 -12.81 5.23
CA PRO A 19 -2.58 -13.60 6.04
C PRO A 19 -1.95 -14.22 7.31
N ALA A 20 -0.63 -14.43 7.31
CA ALA A 20 0.11 -14.86 8.51
C ALA A 20 0.52 -13.68 9.42
N HIS A 21 -0.01 -12.48 9.19
CA HIS A 21 0.22 -11.25 9.96
C HIS A 21 1.66 -10.73 9.96
N HIS A 22 2.45 -11.07 8.95
CA HIS A 22 3.75 -10.45 8.72
C HIS A 22 3.59 -9.09 8.04
N HIS A 23 4.32 -8.08 8.53
CA HIS A 23 4.38 -6.77 7.89
C HIS A 23 5.09 -6.87 6.53
N ILE A 24 4.41 -6.47 5.46
CA ILE A 24 4.94 -6.48 4.09
C ILE A 24 5.49 -5.11 3.68
N GLY A 25 4.86 -4.03 4.16
CA GLY A 25 5.18 -2.67 3.77
C GLY A 25 4.03 -1.72 4.07
N ASN A 26 4.06 -0.52 3.53
CA ASN A 26 3.07 0.52 3.76
C ASN A 26 2.57 1.12 2.44
N LEU A 27 1.30 1.50 2.40
CA LEU A 27 0.78 2.43 1.40
C LEU A 27 0.60 3.80 2.05
N ARG A 28 1.08 4.83 1.34
CA ARG A 28 1.07 6.21 1.80
C ARG A 28 0.31 7.08 0.81
N LYS A 29 -0.62 7.90 1.30
CA LYS A 29 -1.38 8.84 0.48
C LYS A 29 -0.65 10.18 0.38
N PHE A 30 -0.45 10.64 -0.85
CA PHE A 30 0.02 11.98 -1.20
C PHE A 30 -1.12 12.76 -1.87
N ALA A 31 -0.90 14.03 -2.17
CA ALA A 31 -1.89 14.93 -2.79
C ALA A 31 -2.71 14.31 -3.93
N ALA A 32 -2.03 13.67 -4.89
CA ALA A 32 -2.67 13.09 -6.07
C ALA A 32 -2.38 11.58 -6.25
N GLU A 33 -1.50 11.02 -5.43
CA GLU A 33 -0.90 9.71 -5.68
C GLU A 33 -0.85 8.85 -4.40
N ILE A 34 -0.69 7.54 -4.60
CA ILE A 34 -0.37 6.61 -3.52
C ILE A 34 1.04 6.09 -3.80
N GLY A 35 1.90 6.11 -2.79
CA GLY A 35 3.20 5.48 -2.84
C GLY A 35 3.18 4.14 -2.10
N TYR A 36 4.01 3.21 -2.55
CA TYR A 36 4.25 1.95 -1.87
C TYR A 36 5.66 1.94 -1.30
N GLN A 37 5.77 1.66 -0.01
CA GLN A 37 7.03 1.48 0.68
C GLN A 37 7.15 0.02 1.13
N PRO A 38 8.05 -0.80 0.54
CA PRO A 38 8.39 -2.11 1.07
C PRO A 38 8.90 -2.00 2.51
N ARG A 39 8.73 -3.05 3.33
CA ARG A 39 9.28 -3.06 4.69
C ARG A 39 10.81 -2.85 4.65
N GLY A 40 11.28 -1.77 5.26
CA GLY A 40 12.70 -1.37 5.26
C GLY A 40 13.22 -0.84 3.93
N GLY A 41 12.34 -0.66 2.93
CA GLY A 41 12.67 -0.16 1.61
C GLY A 41 12.44 1.33 1.44
N GLN A 42 12.89 1.85 0.29
CA GLN A 42 12.58 3.21 -0.14
C GLN A 42 11.17 3.29 -0.70
N LEU A 43 10.54 4.45 -0.52
CA LEU A 43 9.25 4.75 -1.11
C LEU A 43 9.35 4.72 -2.64
N GLY A 44 8.48 3.93 -3.27
CA GLY A 44 8.34 3.86 -4.71
C GLY A 44 6.94 4.24 -5.17
N ALA A 45 6.81 4.45 -6.47
CA ALA A 45 5.51 4.61 -7.10
C ALA A 45 4.71 3.30 -6.97
N TRP A 46 3.51 3.41 -6.39
CA TRP A 46 2.52 2.33 -6.49
C TRP A 46 1.82 2.43 -7.85
N PRO A 47 1.28 1.33 -8.42
CA PRO A 47 0.66 1.36 -9.74
C PRO A 47 -0.36 2.50 -9.89
N GLN A 48 -0.23 3.25 -10.98
CA GLN A 48 -1.16 4.32 -11.32
C GLN A 48 -2.54 3.74 -11.64
N HIS A 49 -3.57 4.57 -11.48
CA HIS A 49 -4.95 4.17 -11.69
C HIS A 49 -5.23 3.83 -13.16
N LEU A 50 -5.18 2.55 -13.49
CA LEU A 50 -5.98 1.99 -14.57
C LEU A 50 -6.97 1.07 -13.87
N SER A 51 -8.25 1.19 -14.17
CA SER A 51 -9.37 0.43 -13.56
C SER A 51 -9.15 -1.08 -13.49
N ASP A 52 -8.23 -1.59 -14.31
CA ASP A 52 -7.87 -3.01 -14.45
C ASP A 52 -6.44 -3.31 -13.94
N SER A 53 -5.83 -2.39 -13.19
CA SER A 53 -4.48 -2.59 -12.67
C SER A 53 -4.50 -3.61 -11.54
N TRP A 54 -3.63 -4.60 -11.70
CA TRP A 54 -3.35 -5.61 -10.69
C TRP A 54 -2.04 -5.27 -9.98
N TRP A 55 -1.99 -5.54 -8.67
CA TRP A 55 -0.77 -5.33 -7.89
C TRP A 55 -0.47 -6.54 -7.02
N GLU A 56 0.80 -6.95 -7.02
CA GLU A 56 1.31 -8.11 -6.30
C GLU A 56 2.61 -7.79 -5.59
N VAL A 57 2.78 -8.38 -4.41
CA VAL A 57 3.98 -8.28 -3.58
C VAL A 57 4.25 -9.61 -2.89
N ARG A 58 5.52 -9.90 -2.65
CA ARG A 58 5.94 -11.05 -1.85
C ARG A 58 6.11 -10.65 -0.40
N CYS A 59 5.83 -11.59 0.50
CA CYS A 59 6.10 -11.37 1.92
C CYS A 59 7.62 -11.42 2.15
N PRO A 60 8.21 -10.38 2.78
CA PRO A 60 9.64 -10.34 3.06
C PRO A 60 10.08 -11.41 4.09
N ASP A 61 9.15 -11.94 4.88
CA ASP A 61 9.40 -13.04 5.82
C ASP A 61 9.37 -14.44 5.17
N GLY A 62 9.22 -14.51 3.85
CA GLY A 62 9.32 -15.77 3.10
C GLY A 62 8.05 -16.61 3.08
N CYS A 63 6.87 -16.02 3.33
CA CYS A 63 5.62 -16.74 3.13
C CYS A 63 5.49 -17.25 1.68
N PRO A 64 4.96 -18.45 1.47
CA PRO A 64 4.71 -18.97 0.14
C PRO A 64 3.66 -18.12 -0.59
N GLY A 65 3.86 -17.92 -1.90
CA GLY A 65 2.91 -17.23 -2.78
C GLY A 65 3.18 -15.73 -2.96
N VAL A 66 2.29 -15.10 -3.71
CA VAL A 66 2.21 -13.65 -3.87
C VAL A 66 0.94 -13.13 -3.20
N PHE A 67 1.00 -11.91 -2.68
CA PHE A 67 -0.10 -11.25 -2.00
C PHE A 67 -0.47 -9.99 -2.75
N GLY A 68 -1.75 -9.71 -2.88
CA GLY A 68 -2.16 -8.64 -3.77
C GLY A 68 -3.64 -8.59 -4.03
N GLY A 69 -3.98 -7.88 -5.09
CA GLY A 69 -5.36 -7.71 -5.53
C GLY A 69 -5.51 -6.64 -6.59
N ALA A 70 -6.76 -6.37 -6.94
CA ALA A 70 -7.13 -5.22 -7.75
C ALA A 70 -6.71 -3.94 -7.03
N VAL A 71 -6.13 -3.00 -7.77
CA VAL A 71 -5.66 -1.71 -7.26
C VAL A 71 -6.82 -0.86 -6.73
N ASP A 72 -7.99 -0.92 -7.37
CA ASP A 72 -9.12 -0.05 -7.04
C ASP A 72 -9.67 -0.25 -5.61
N PRO A 73 -9.99 -1.48 -5.15
CA PRO A 73 -10.40 -1.70 -3.77
C PRO A 73 -9.38 -1.21 -2.73
N ILE A 74 -8.08 -1.43 -2.98
CA ILE A 74 -7.00 -1.01 -2.08
C ILE A 74 -6.93 0.53 -2.04
N ARG A 75 -7.02 1.17 -3.20
CA ARG A 75 -7.03 2.64 -3.33
C ARG A 75 -8.24 3.26 -2.63
N GLN A 76 -9.43 2.68 -2.81
CA GLN A 76 -10.65 3.16 -2.16
C GLN A 76 -10.52 3.09 -0.64
N GLU A 77 -9.94 2.00 -0.12
CA GLU A 77 -9.73 1.84 1.31
C GLU A 77 -8.70 2.85 1.85
N VAL A 78 -7.56 3.03 1.18
CA VAL A 78 -6.56 4.06 1.54
C VAL A 78 -7.17 5.46 1.52
N LYS A 79 -8.00 5.79 0.53
CA LYS A 79 -8.71 7.08 0.46
C LYS A 79 -9.67 7.25 1.63
N ARG A 80 -10.57 6.28 1.84
CA ARG A 80 -11.56 6.26 2.93
C ARG A 80 -10.90 6.47 4.29
N LEU A 81 -9.77 5.81 4.53
CA LEU A 81 -9.07 5.89 5.80
C LEU A 81 -8.31 7.20 5.98
N ALA A 82 -7.79 7.79 4.90
CA ALA A 82 -7.11 9.08 4.94
C ALA A 82 -8.07 10.29 4.98
N ASP A 83 -9.35 10.08 4.66
CA ASP A 83 -10.39 11.09 4.83
C ASP A 83 -10.93 11.13 6.28
N ASP A 84 -10.47 10.23 7.17
CA ASP A 84 -10.75 10.23 8.61
C ASP A 84 -9.65 11.03 9.36
N PRO A 85 -9.94 12.26 9.84
CA PRO A 85 -8.94 13.13 10.47
C PRO A 85 -8.46 12.63 11.85
N MET A 86 -9.10 11.60 12.42
CA MET A 86 -8.75 11.05 13.74
C MET A 86 -7.80 9.86 13.65
N ARG A 87 -7.52 9.36 12.45
CA ARG A 87 -6.64 8.21 12.24
C ARG A 87 -5.32 8.67 11.68
N THR A 88 -4.23 8.11 12.19
CA THR A 88 -2.85 8.32 11.68
C THR A 88 -2.28 7.06 11.04
N THR A 89 -2.82 5.89 11.41
CA THR A 89 -2.42 4.57 10.91
C THR A 89 -3.63 3.68 10.70
N ALA A 90 -3.57 2.84 9.67
CA ALA A 90 -4.56 1.78 9.43
C ALA A 90 -3.88 0.49 9.00
N HIS A 91 -4.59 -0.63 9.11
CA HIS A 91 -4.07 -1.94 8.76
C HIS A 91 -4.88 -2.55 7.63
N TYR A 92 -4.20 -3.15 6.67
CA TYR A 92 -4.83 -3.87 5.56
C TYR A 92 -4.13 -5.21 5.32
N THR A 93 -4.87 -6.31 5.47
CA THR A 93 -4.36 -7.64 5.20
C THR A 93 -4.58 -7.99 3.73
N LEU A 94 -3.49 -8.19 2.99
CA LEU A 94 -3.52 -8.62 1.60
C LEU A 94 -3.98 -10.07 1.50
N LYS A 95 -4.71 -10.36 0.43
CA LYS A 95 -5.12 -11.72 0.09
C LYS A 95 -3.99 -12.42 -0.66
N GLN A 96 -3.87 -13.73 -0.45
CA GLN A 96 -3.02 -14.55 -1.31
C GLN A 96 -3.63 -14.62 -2.70
N VAL A 97 -2.77 -14.51 -3.71
CA VAL A 97 -3.10 -14.57 -5.13
C VAL A 97 -2.28 -15.71 -5.73
N GLY A 98 -2.94 -16.61 -6.45
CA GLY A 98 -2.34 -17.81 -7.02
C GLY A 98 -2.90 -19.10 -6.45
#